data_AF-A0AAV1YA80-F1
#
_entry.id   AF-A0AAV1YA80-F1
#
_cell.length_a   1.000
_cell.length_b   1.000
_cell.length_c   1.000
_cell.angle_alpha   90.00
_cell.angle_beta   90.00
_cell.angle_gamma   90.00
#
_symmetry.space_group_name_H-M   'P 1'
#
loop_
_entity.id
_entity.type
_entity.pdbx_description
1 polymer ?
#
loop_
_entity_poly.entity_id
_entity_poly.type
_entity_poly.pdbx_seq_one_letter_code
_entity_poly.pdbx_strand_id
1 'polypeptide(L)'
;MYQYCYIYIYIYIYIYISDLNSKSLSINLCLTCLQRCICIDLCSELGRRITNMIKAVLVMNTQGKPRLTKFYEFRTVEKQHEAIRNVFAVLCSRPEHVSNFVNAESIFGPDARLVYKHFATLYFVFIFDSSENELAILDLIQVLVETLDKCFRNVCELDVVFNYSKIHTILDEIIFGGQVLETSSAEVMKAVEEISKLEAASNAINLVPKSVSAWRTR
;
A
#
# COMPACT_ATOMS: atom_id res chain seq x y z
N MET A 1 17.41 -13.58 7.01
CA MET A 1 16.23 -14.46 7.20
C MET A 1 14.99 -13.92 6.48
N TYR A 2 14.77 -12.61 6.45
CA TYR A 2 13.63 -11.97 5.76
C TYR A 2 13.63 -12.05 4.21
N GLN A 3 14.80 -12.14 3.59
CA GLN A 3 14.91 -12.29 2.12
C GLN A 3 14.45 -13.67 1.62
N TYR A 4 14.45 -14.70 2.48
CA TYR A 4 13.96 -16.04 2.14
C TYR A 4 12.43 -16.13 2.12
N CYS A 5 11.73 -15.31 2.91
CA CYS A 5 10.27 -15.28 2.94
C CYS A 5 9.71 -14.61 1.67
N TYR A 6 10.38 -13.55 1.20
CA TYR A 6 10.03 -12.86 -0.05
C TYR A 6 10.17 -13.77 -1.27
N ILE A 7 11.26 -14.55 -1.33
CA ILE A 7 11.48 -15.55 -2.37
C ILE A 7 10.39 -16.64 -2.32
N TYR A 8 9.99 -17.11 -1.13
CA TYR A 8 8.95 -18.13 -1.01
C TYR A 8 7.58 -17.65 -1.48
N ILE A 9 7.18 -16.42 -1.16
CA ILE A 9 5.91 -15.84 -1.61
C ILE A 9 5.94 -15.59 -3.13
N TYR A 10 7.04 -15.07 -3.66
CA TYR A 10 7.19 -14.86 -5.10
C TYR A 10 7.17 -16.18 -5.88
N ILE A 11 7.85 -17.23 -5.38
CA ILE A 11 7.82 -18.57 -5.97
C ILE A 11 6.41 -19.17 -5.91
N TYR A 12 5.69 -19.01 -4.79
CA TYR A 12 4.33 -19.53 -4.65
C TYR A 12 3.36 -18.89 -5.64
N ILE A 13 3.45 -17.57 -5.82
CA ILE A 13 2.64 -16.81 -6.79
C ILE A 13 3.04 -17.19 -8.23
N TYR A 14 4.33 -17.35 -8.52
CA TYR A 14 4.82 -17.69 -9.87
C TYR A 14 4.46 -19.13 -10.27
N ILE A 15 4.52 -20.09 -9.34
CA ILE A 15 4.07 -21.47 -9.56
C ILE A 15 2.56 -21.50 -9.83
N TYR A 16 1.76 -20.75 -9.05
CA TYR A 16 0.31 -20.70 -9.21
C TYR A 16 -0.10 -20.10 -10.57
N ILE A 17 0.61 -19.06 -11.03
CA ILE A 17 0.39 -18.43 -12.35
C ILE A 17 0.85 -19.33 -13.50
N SER A 18 1.92 -20.11 -13.30
CA SER A 18 2.45 -21.03 -14.33
C SER A 18 1.55 -22.26 -14.55
N ASP A 19 0.89 -22.75 -13.50
CA ASP A 19 -0.01 -23.92 -13.59
C ASP A 19 -1.35 -23.58 -14.29
N LEU A 20 -1.82 -22.32 -14.15
CA LEU A 20 -3.01 -21.79 -14.82
C LEU A 20 -2.90 -21.71 -16.35
N ASN A 21 -1.68 -21.65 -16.91
CA ASN A 21 -1.46 -21.58 -18.36
C ASN A 21 -1.43 -22.95 -19.05
N SER A 22 -1.53 -24.07 -18.31
CA SER A 22 -1.31 -25.41 -18.88
C SER A 22 -2.56 -26.23 -19.19
N LYS A 23 -3.77 -25.86 -18.72
CA LYS A 23 -4.96 -26.69 -18.91
C LYS A 23 -6.22 -25.89 -19.25
N SER A 24 -6.61 -25.98 -20.52
CA SER A 24 -7.97 -25.77 -20.98
C SER A 24 -8.87 -26.96 -20.59
N LEU A 25 -10.15 -26.67 -20.41
CA LEU A 25 -11.32 -27.55 -20.26
C LEU A 25 -11.79 -27.95 -18.83
N SER A 26 -12.96 -27.39 -18.50
CA SER A 26 -14.09 -28.08 -17.84
C SER A 26 -14.12 -28.22 -16.31
N ILE A 27 -14.16 -27.11 -15.58
CA ILE A 27 -14.84 -27.05 -14.26
C ILE A 27 -15.68 -25.77 -14.22
N ASN A 28 -16.84 -25.82 -14.89
CA ASN A 28 -17.91 -24.85 -14.68
C ASN A 28 -18.75 -25.32 -13.50
N LEU A 29 -19.04 -24.37 -12.60
CA LEU A 29 -19.76 -24.48 -11.32
C LEU A 29 -18.99 -25.19 -10.18
N CYS A 30 -18.21 -24.40 -9.42
CA CYS A 30 -18.23 -24.34 -7.94
C CYS A 30 -16.93 -23.72 -7.33
N LEU A 31 -16.07 -23.02 -8.07
CA LEU A 31 -14.88 -22.39 -7.47
C LEU A 31 -15.06 -20.93 -7.00
N THR A 32 -16.08 -20.21 -7.47
CA THR A 32 -16.36 -18.84 -6.97
C THR A 32 -16.99 -18.81 -5.58
N CYS A 33 -17.60 -19.91 -5.14
CA CYS A 33 -18.21 -20.03 -3.81
C CYS A 33 -17.25 -20.64 -2.78
N LEU A 34 -16.43 -21.64 -3.15
CA LEU A 34 -15.50 -22.30 -2.22
C LEU A 34 -14.28 -21.44 -1.88
N GLN A 35 -13.84 -20.57 -2.80
CA GLN A 35 -12.68 -19.69 -2.57
C GLN A 35 -13.00 -18.48 -1.66
N ARG A 36 -14.29 -18.24 -1.37
CA ARG A 36 -14.71 -17.29 -0.32
C ARG A 36 -14.82 -17.95 1.07
N CYS A 37 -15.23 -19.20 1.18
CA CYS A 37 -15.41 -19.84 2.49
C CYS A 37 -14.11 -20.41 3.08
N ILE A 38 -13.25 -21.06 2.29
CA ILE A 38 -12.05 -21.72 2.82
C ILE A 38 -10.96 -20.71 3.25
N CYS A 39 -10.85 -19.56 2.57
CA CYS A 39 -9.92 -18.51 2.98
C CYS A 39 -10.40 -17.71 4.20
N ILE A 40 -11.70 -17.70 4.54
CA ILE A 40 -12.17 -17.01 5.74
C ILE A 40 -11.92 -17.86 6.99
N ASP A 41 -12.20 -19.17 6.92
CA ASP A 41 -12.10 -20.02 8.11
C ASP A 41 -10.65 -20.41 8.46
N LEU A 42 -9.77 -20.69 7.48
CA LEU A 42 -8.34 -20.90 7.77
C LEU A 42 -7.62 -19.61 8.20
N CYS A 43 -8.11 -18.45 7.78
CA CYS A 43 -7.56 -17.16 8.23
C CYS A 43 -8.10 -16.79 9.63
N SER A 44 -9.21 -17.37 10.09
CA SER A 44 -9.73 -17.11 11.44
C SER A 44 -8.92 -17.78 12.56
N GLU A 45 -8.37 -18.97 12.32
CA GLU A 45 -7.61 -19.74 13.32
C GLU A 45 -6.08 -19.56 13.23
N LEU A 46 -5.54 -19.17 12.06
CA LEU A 46 -4.14 -18.72 11.92
C LEU A 46 -3.98 -17.19 12.01
N GLY A 47 -5.08 -16.42 11.95
CA GLY A 47 -5.08 -14.95 11.82
C GLY A 47 -4.95 -14.15 13.11
N ARG A 48 -4.46 -14.75 14.20
CA ARG A 48 -4.11 -14.02 15.43
C ARG A 48 -2.62 -13.78 15.62
N ARG A 49 -1.78 -14.09 14.62
CA ARG A 49 -0.31 -13.87 14.66
C ARG A 49 0.31 -13.43 13.34
N ILE A 50 -0.41 -12.61 12.57
CA ILE A 50 0.28 -11.58 11.78
C ILE A 50 -0.07 -10.28 12.49
N THR A 51 0.72 -9.96 13.51
CA THR A 51 0.61 -8.67 14.22
C THR A 51 0.96 -7.59 13.22
N ASN A 52 -0.06 -7.01 12.59
CA ASN A 52 0.12 -5.95 11.59
C ASN A 52 0.79 -4.76 12.27
N MET A 53 2.06 -4.56 11.95
CA MET A 53 2.90 -3.54 12.57
C MET A 53 2.41 -2.13 12.19
N ILE A 54 1.98 -1.93 10.93
CA ILE A 54 1.30 -0.73 10.44
C ILE A 54 -0.11 -1.09 9.96
N LYS A 55 -1.13 -0.41 10.49
CA LYS A 55 -2.55 -0.67 10.21
C LYS A 55 -3.05 0.15 9.00
N ALA A 56 -2.63 1.40 8.90
CA ALA A 56 -3.01 2.28 7.79
C ALA A 56 -2.06 3.47 7.61
N VAL A 57 -1.99 3.97 6.38
CA VAL A 57 -1.29 5.21 5.99
C VAL A 57 -2.29 6.12 5.29
N LEU A 58 -2.39 7.36 5.77
CA LEU A 58 -3.30 8.37 5.25
C LEU A 58 -2.54 9.66 4.97
N VAL A 59 -2.82 10.28 3.84
CA VAL A 59 -2.41 11.66 3.52
C VAL A 59 -3.66 12.45 3.24
N MET A 60 -3.86 13.56 3.95
CA MET A 60 -5.05 14.40 3.84
C MET A 60 -4.69 15.88 3.85
N ASN A 61 -5.48 16.68 3.17
CA ASN A 61 -5.34 18.14 3.20
C ASN A 61 -5.86 18.70 4.56
N THR A 62 -5.44 19.91 4.92
CA THR A 62 -6.03 20.71 6.02
C THR A 62 -7.55 20.93 5.94
N GLN A 63 -8.17 20.67 4.79
CA GLN A 63 -9.63 20.64 4.61
C GLN A 63 -10.29 19.27 4.89
N GLY A 64 -9.51 18.24 5.22
CA GLY A 64 -10.03 16.90 5.54
C GLY A 64 -10.31 16.02 4.34
N LYS A 65 -9.94 16.48 3.14
CA LYS A 65 -10.01 15.69 1.91
C LYS A 65 -8.83 14.70 1.87
N PRO A 66 -9.06 13.38 1.83
CA PRO A 66 -7.99 12.41 1.65
C PRO A 66 -7.39 12.53 0.25
N ARG A 67 -6.06 12.51 0.18
CA ARG A 67 -5.26 12.49 -1.06
C ARG A 67 -4.63 11.12 -1.29
N LEU A 68 -4.25 10.43 -0.21
CA LEU A 68 -3.73 9.06 -0.24
C LEU A 68 -4.36 8.28 0.91
N THR A 69 -4.85 7.08 0.64
CA THR A 69 -5.37 6.19 1.69
C THR A 69 -4.97 4.75 1.39
N LYS A 70 -4.19 4.15 2.28
CA LYS A 70 -3.84 2.74 2.20
C LYS A 70 -4.14 2.08 3.55
N PHE A 71 -5.05 1.11 3.56
CA PHE A 71 -5.34 0.30 4.73
C PHE A 71 -4.71 -1.08 4.52
N TYR A 72 -3.91 -1.53 5.49
CA TYR A 72 -3.31 -2.87 5.48
C TYR A 72 -4.20 -3.89 6.19
N GLU A 73 -5.04 -3.41 7.11
CA GLU A 73 -6.14 -4.20 7.69
C GLU A 73 -7.38 -4.12 6.81
N PHE A 74 -8.03 -5.27 6.60
CA PHE A 74 -9.32 -5.30 5.95
C PHE A 74 -10.37 -4.57 6.80
N ARG A 75 -10.97 -3.53 6.22
CA ARG A 75 -12.08 -2.77 6.79
C ARG A 75 -13.11 -2.51 5.71
N THR A 76 -14.38 -2.46 6.08
CA THR A 76 -15.45 -2.08 5.14
C THR A 76 -15.30 -0.61 4.74
N VAL A 77 -15.80 -0.24 3.55
CA VAL A 77 -15.66 1.11 3.01
C VAL A 77 -16.28 2.16 3.95
N GLU A 78 -17.39 1.81 4.61
CA GLU A 78 -18.07 2.68 5.58
C GLU A 78 -17.17 2.98 6.77
N LYS A 79 -16.51 1.94 7.33
CA LYS A 79 -15.58 2.07 8.45
C LYS A 79 -14.31 2.82 8.04
N GLN A 80 -13.85 2.67 6.80
CA GLN A 80 -12.71 3.44 6.29
C GLN A 80 -13.05 4.94 6.23
N HIS A 81 -14.21 5.30 5.68
CA HIS A 81 -14.67 6.70 5.63
C HIS A 81 -14.92 7.28 7.02
N GLU A 82 -15.47 6.50 7.95
CA GLU A 82 -15.62 6.91 9.34
C GLU A 82 -14.26 7.15 10.01
N ALA A 83 -13.30 6.24 9.84
CA ALA A 83 -11.96 6.37 10.40
C ALA A 83 -11.24 7.62 9.89
N ILE A 84 -11.31 7.91 8.58
CA ILE A 84 -10.72 9.13 7.98
C ILE A 84 -11.32 10.39 8.59
N ARG A 85 -12.65 10.44 8.77
CA ARG A 85 -13.34 11.59 9.39
C ARG A 85 -12.94 11.77 10.85
N ASN A 86 -12.88 10.69 11.61
CA ASN A 86 -12.51 10.72 13.02
C ASN A 86 -11.05 11.15 13.21
N VAL A 87 -10.13 10.62 12.39
CA VAL A 87 -8.73 11.04 12.39
C VAL A 87 -8.62 12.54 12.10
N PHE A 88 -9.29 13.03 11.06
CA PHE A 88 -9.26 14.46 10.73
C PHE A 88 -9.80 15.34 11.86
N ALA A 89 -10.92 14.96 12.49
CA ALA A 89 -11.50 15.70 13.61
C ALA A 89 -10.52 15.85 14.77
N VAL A 90 -9.78 14.78 15.10
CA VAL A 90 -8.74 14.81 16.13
C VAL A 90 -7.59 15.74 15.72
N LEU A 91 -7.11 15.67 14.49
CA LEU A 91 -5.99 16.49 14.02
C LEU A 91 -6.32 17.98 13.97
N CYS A 92 -7.52 18.37 13.51
CA CYS A 92 -7.92 19.78 13.40
C CYS A 92 -8.07 20.49 14.75
N SER A 93 -8.47 19.76 15.79
CA SER A 93 -8.62 20.33 17.13
C SER A 93 -7.30 20.52 17.87
N ARG A 94 -6.18 19.98 17.36
CA ARG A 94 -4.90 19.97 18.06
C ARG A 94 -4.09 21.24 17.78
N PRO A 95 -3.55 21.89 18.82
CA PRO A 95 -2.67 23.04 18.64
C PRO A 95 -1.25 22.62 18.19
N GLU A 96 -0.50 23.50 17.54
CA GLU A 96 0.79 23.16 16.89
C GLU A 96 1.91 22.76 17.85
N HIS A 97 1.81 23.10 19.13
CA HIS A 97 2.87 22.87 20.14
C HIS A 97 2.73 21.55 20.93
N VAL A 98 1.80 20.68 20.53
CA VAL A 98 1.62 19.36 21.15
C VAL A 98 2.43 18.29 20.42
N SER A 99 2.61 17.14 21.07
CA SER A 99 3.34 16.03 20.48
C SER A 99 2.74 15.55 19.15
N ASN A 100 3.56 14.95 18.31
CA ASN A 100 3.15 14.28 17.08
C ASN A 100 2.41 12.95 17.30
N PHE A 101 2.25 12.54 18.57
CA PHE A 101 1.70 11.26 18.99
C PHE A 101 0.25 11.42 19.46
N VAL A 102 -0.60 10.52 18.99
CA VAL A 102 -2.03 10.49 19.29
C VAL A 102 -2.42 9.06 19.61
N ASN A 103 -3.17 8.87 20.69
CA ASN A 103 -3.79 7.57 20.94
C ASN A 103 -4.98 7.40 19.98
N ALA A 104 -4.98 6.31 19.20
CA ALA A 104 -5.98 6.01 18.18
C ALA A 104 -6.88 4.83 18.57
N GLU A 105 -6.87 4.41 19.84
CA GLU A 105 -7.62 3.26 20.34
C GLU A 105 -9.12 3.34 20.03
N SER A 106 -9.71 4.54 20.14
CA SER A 106 -11.13 4.77 19.88
C SER A 106 -11.53 4.61 18.41
N ILE A 107 -10.57 4.72 17.48
CA ILE A 107 -10.84 4.71 16.03
C ILE A 107 -10.44 3.37 15.42
N PHE A 108 -9.30 2.83 15.82
CA PHE A 108 -8.71 1.63 15.19
C PHE A 108 -8.75 0.38 16.07
N GLY A 109 -9.22 0.49 17.31
CA GLY A 109 -9.28 -0.61 18.27
C GLY A 109 -8.12 -0.58 19.28
N PRO A 110 -8.11 -1.50 20.26
CA PRO A 110 -7.10 -1.49 21.32
C PRO A 110 -5.68 -1.51 20.75
N ASP A 111 -4.76 -0.91 21.51
CA ASP A 111 -3.33 -0.83 21.21
C ASP A 111 -2.95 -0.03 19.95
N ALA A 112 -3.91 0.63 19.28
CA ALA A 112 -3.65 1.47 18.12
C ALA A 112 -3.09 2.85 18.52
N ARG A 113 -1.94 3.18 17.95
CA ARG A 113 -1.31 4.50 18.05
C ARG A 113 -1.27 5.17 16.69
N LEU A 114 -1.24 6.50 16.71
CA LEU A 114 -1.17 7.33 15.53
C LEU A 114 -0.04 8.34 15.67
N VAL A 115 0.75 8.46 14.61
CA VAL A 115 1.76 9.51 14.44
C VAL A 115 1.34 10.35 13.25
N TYR A 116 1.46 11.67 13.37
CA TYR A 116 1.26 12.57 12.24
C TYR A 116 2.33 13.64 12.14
N LYS A 117 2.57 14.12 10.93
CA LYS A 117 3.40 15.30 10.65
C LYS A 117 2.74 16.16 9.58
N HIS A 118 2.78 17.47 9.81
CA HIS A 118 2.23 18.45 8.89
C HIS A 118 3.32 18.98 7.96
N PHE A 119 3.10 18.91 6.65
CA PHE A 119 3.99 19.43 5.63
C PHE A 119 3.17 20.30 4.67
N ALA A 120 3.48 21.60 4.63
CA ALA A 120 2.77 22.61 3.83
C ALA A 120 1.24 22.59 4.05
N THR A 121 0.48 21.93 3.17
CA THR A 121 -0.98 21.82 3.20
C THR A 121 -1.48 20.40 3.46
N LEU A 122 -0.57 19.46 3.75
CA LEU A 122 -0.87 18.03 3.90
C LEU A 122 -0.48 17.51 5.29
N TYR A 123 -1.39 16.76 5.90
CA TYR A 123 -1.10 15.89 7.04
C TYR A 123 -0.74 14.50 6.54
N PHE A 124 0.45 14.05 6.91
CA PHE A 124 0.90 12.67 6.74
C PHE A 124 0.64 11.93 8.05
N VAL A 125 -0.13 10.86 7.98
CA VAL A 125 -0.66 10.17 9.16
C VAL A 125 -0.42 8.67 9.01
N PHE A 126 0.20 8.10 10.03
CA PHE A 126 0.48 6.67 10.12
C PHE A 126 -0.22 6.12 11.35
N ILE A 127 -0.94 5.02 11.16
CA ILE A 127 -1.60 4.28 12.23
C ILE A 127 -0.92 2.93 12.35
N PHE A 128 -0.47 2.60 13.56
CA PHE A 128 0.34 1.43 13.85
C PHE A 128 -0.05 0.86 15.21
N ASP A 129 0.49 -0.33 15.52
CA ASP A 129 0.23 -0.99 16.78
C ASP A 129 1.24 -0.59 17.86
N SER A 130 0.91 -0.79 19.14
CA SER A 130 1.80 -0.44 20.26
C SER A 130 3.15 -1.19 20.27
N SER A 131 3.31 -2.20 19.40
CA SER A 131 4.57 -2.91 19.18
C SER A 131 5.64 -2.07 18.50
N GLU A 132 5.25 -1.07 17.70
CA GLU A 132 6.18 -0.22 16.97
C GLU A 132 6.56 1.02 17.76
N ASN A 133 7.79 1.48 17.55
CA ASN A 133 8.28 2.71 18.15
C ASN A 133 7.74 3.93 17.39
N GLU A 134 7.10 4.86 18.10
CA GLU A 134 6.49 6.03 17.49
C GLU A 134 7.50 6.95 16.80
N LEU A 135 8.73 7.03 17.32
CA LEU A 135 9.81 7.82 16.72
C LEU A 135 10.32 7.18 15.42
N ALA A 136 10.35 5.85 15.34
CA ALA A 136 10.73 5.14 14.12
C ALA A 136 9.69 5.37 13.01
N ILE A 137 8.40 5.37 13.36
CA ILE A 137 7.32 5.70 12.41
C ILE A 137 7.38 7.17 11.98
N LEU A 138 7.74 8.08 12.90
CA LEU A 138 7.93 9.50 12.56
C LEU A 138 9.10 9.72 11.59
N ASP A 139 10.17 8.92 11.70
CA ASP A 139 11.29 8.92 10.76
C ASP A 139 10.88 8.33 9.40
N LEU A 140 10.08 7.27 9.40
CA LEU A 140 9.53 6.68 8.18
C LEU A 140 8.66 7.67 7.37
N ILE A 141 7.90 8.53 8.05
CA ILE A 141 7.17 9.63 7.39
C ILE A 141 8.15 10.58 6.69
N GLN A 142 9.31 10.87 7.27
CA GLN A 142 10.32 11.73 6.66
C GLN A 142 10.92 11.07 5.42
N VAL A 143 11.29 9.79 5.51
CA VAL A 143 11.77 9.00 4.36
C VAL A 143 10.74 9.04 3.21
N LEU A 144 9.45 8.88 3.49
CA LEU A 144 8.40 8.96 2.48
C LEU A 144 8.37 10.34 1.82
N VAL A 145 8.35 11.42 2.61
CA VAL A 145 8.28 12.79 2.08
C VAL A 145 9.55 13.16 1.31
N GLU A 146 10.72 12.77 1.78
CA GLU A 146 12.00 12.96 1.07
C GLU A 146 12.03 12.20 -0.25
N THR A 147 11.53 10.96 -0.27
CA THR A 147 11.44 10.16 -1.50
C THR A 147 10.49 10.82 -2.50
N LEU A 148 9.34 11.32 -2.04
CA LEU A 148 8.41 12.08 -2.89
C LEU A 148 9.06 13.35 -3.44
N ASP A 149 9.77 14.12 -2.61
CA ASP A 149 10.42 15.36 -3.03
C ASP A 149 11.49 15.10 -4.09
N LYS A 150 12.29 14.04 -3.94
CA LYS A 150 13.28 13.62 -4.96
C LYS A 150 12.62 13.11 -6.24
N CYS A 151 11.52 12.37 -6.14
CA CYS A 151 10.80 11.83 -7.30
C CYS A 151 10.15 12.92 -8.17
N PHE A 152 9.65 14.00 -7.56
CA PHE A 152 8.92 15.06 -8.27
C PHE A 152 9.70 16.36 -8.44
N ARG A 153 10.90 16.49 -7.83
CA ARG A 153 11.75 17.69 -7.83
C ARG A 153 10.99 18.92 -7.33
N ASN A 154 10.83 19.02 -6.00
CA ASN A 154 9.98 19.98 -5.29
C ASN A 154 8.51 19.62 -5.37
N VAL A 155 8.15 18.55 -4.65
CA VAL A 155 6.78 18.01 -4.64
C VAL A 155 5.79 19.05 -4.11
N CYS A 156 4.68 19.24 -4.82
CA CYS A 156 3.54 20.00 -4.33
C CYS A 156 2.31 19.12 -4.10
N GLU A 157 1.29 19.61 -3.39
CA GLU A 157 0.05 18.85 -3.18
C GLU A 157 -0.58 18.41 -4.51
N LEU A 158 -0.53 19.25 -5.55
CA LEU A 158 -1.10 18.91 -6.86
C LEU A 158 -0.41 17.69 -7.46
N ASP A 159 0.91 17.57 -7.36
CA ASP A 159 1.64 16.38 -7.84
C ASP A 159 1.16 15.12 -7.12
N VAL A 160 0.86 15.25 -5.82
CA VAL A 160 0.32 14.14 -5.01
C VAL A 160 -1.04 13.68 -5.53
N VAL A 161 -1.89 14.62 -5.95
CA VAL A 161 -3.21 14.32 -6.49
C VAL A 161 -3.14 13.77 -7.92
N PHE A 162 -2.33 14.38 -8.78
CA PHE A 162 -2.24 14.00 -10.20
C PHE A 162 -1.52 12.68 -10.41
N ASN A 163 -0.48 12.39 -9.63
CA ASN A 163 0.35 11.20 -9.75
C ASN A 163 0.04 10.14 -8.69
N TYR A 164 -1.24 10.00 -8.33
CA TYR A 164 -1.70 9.07 -7.28
C TYR A 164 -1.18 7.63 -7.47
N SER A 165 -1.18 7.11 -8.70
CA SER A 165 -0.68 5.76 -8.99
C SER A 165 0.80 5.61 -8.63
N LYS A 166 1.64 6.57 -9.03
CA LYS A 166 3.08 6.54 -8.78
C LYS A 166 3.40 6.60 -7.28
N ILE A 167 2.58 7.33 -6.52
CA ILE A 167 2.75 7.47 -5.08
C ILE A 167 2.34 6.21 -4.35
N HIS A 168 1.31 5.53 -4.82
CA HIS A 168 1.00 4.19 -4.34
C HIS A 168 2.14 3.21 -4.59
N THR A 169 2.77 3.25 -5.76
CA THR A 169 3.98 2.45 -6.03
C THR A 169 5.12 2.81 -5.07
N ILE A 170 5.42 4.10 -4.88
CA ILE A 170 6.45 4.55 -3.93
C ILE A 170 6.13 4.07 -2.50
N LEU A 171 4.88 4.20 -2.06
CA LEU A 171 4.46 3.74 -0.74
C LEU A 171 4.59 2.22 -0.61
N ASP A 172 4.23 1.47 -1.64
CA ASP A 172 4.27 0.00 -1.64
C ASP A 172 5.73 -0.53 -1.63
N GLU A 173 6.70 0.22 -2.17
CA GLU A 173 8.13 -0.09 -2.05
C GLU A 173 8.68 0.20 -0.64
N ILE A 174 8.13 1.19 0.07
CA ILE A 174 8.53 1.51 1.45
C ILE A 174 7.84 0.55 2.44
N ILE A 175 6.55 0.26 2.22
CA ILE A 175 5.71 -0.50 3.14
C ILE A 175 4.82 -1.47 2.36
N PHE A 176 4.95 -2.75 2.64
CA PHE A 176 4.13 -3.79 2.02
C PHE A 176 3.51 -4.68 3.09
N GLY A 177 2.21 -4.92 2.99
CA GLY A 177 1.48 -5.75 3.95
C GLY A 177 1.56 -5.26 5.40
N GLY A 178 1.74 -3.95 5.61
CA GLY A 178 1.89 -3.37 6.95
C GLY A 178 3.28 -3.55 7.58
N GLN A 179 4.28 -3.98 6.82
CA GLN A 179 5.68 -4.07 7.24
C GLN A 179 6.55 -3.10 6.46
N VAL A 180 7.57 -2.55 7.10
CA VAL A 180 8.56 -1.67 6.45
C VAL A 180 9.55 -2.54 5.67
N LEU A 181 9.74 -2.24 4.38
CA LEU A 181 10.70 -2.94 3.52
C LEU A 181 11.97 -2.14 3.38
N GLU A 182 11.83 -0.92 2.88
CA GLU A 182 12.96 -0.08 2.51
C GLU A 182 12.85 1.29 3.18
N THR A 183 13.96 1.74 3.73
CA THR A 183 14.09 3.04 4.41
C THR A 183 15.04 3.97 3.66
N SER A 184 15.80 3.46 2.68
CA SER A 184 16.64 4.26 1.81
C SER A 184 15.86 4.84 0.65
N SER A 185 15.67 6.17 0.65
CA SER A 185 15.05 6.89 -0.48
C SER A 185 15.74 6.64 -1.83
N ALA A 186 17.04 6.33 -1.85
CA ALA A 186 17.78 6.03 -3.08
C ALA A 186 17.40 4.67 -3.68
N GLU A 187 17.28 3.64 -2.84
CA GLU A 187 16.89 2.29 -3.30
C GLU A 187 15.42 2.26 -3.73
N VAL A 188 14.53 2.93 -2.97
CA VAL A 188 13.11 3.07 -3.35
C VAL A 188 12.98 3.73 -4.73
N MET A 189 13.70 4.82 -4.97
CA MET A 189 13.66 5.50 -6.27
C MET A 189 14.11 4.60 -7.42
N LYS A 190 15.18 3.83 -7.20
CA LYS A 190 15.70 2.91 -8.19
C LYS A 190 14.67 1.82 -8.53
N ALA A 191 14.05 1.22 -7.51
CA ALA A 191 13.00 0.23 -7.70
C ALA A 191 11.79 0.80 -8.46
N VAL A 192 11.32 2.00 -8.08
CA VAL A 192 10.19 2.68 -8.75
C VAL A 192 10.52 3.00 -10.22
N GLU A 193 11.76 3.39 -10.53
CA GLU A 193 12.19 3.64 -11.91
C GLU A 193 12.25 2.34 -12.74
N GLU A 194 12.73 1.24 -12.15
CA GLU A 194 12.73 -0.08 -12.78
C GLU A 194 11.30 -0.56 -13.07
N ILE A 195 10.38 -0.40 -12.12
CA ILE A 195 8.95 -0.71 -12.31
C ILE A 195 8.36 0.13 -13.45
N SER A 196 8.62 1.44 -13.46
CA SER A 196 8.14 2.35 -14.51
C SER A 196 8.63 1.94 -15.91
N LYS A 197 9.89 1.48 -16.01
CA LYS A 197 10.48 0.97 -17.26
C LYS A 197 9.80 -0.32 -17.73
N LEU A 198 9.52 -1.24 -16.82
CA LEU A 198 8.84 -2.50 -17.12
C LEU A 198 7.39 -2.28 -17.55
N GLU A 199 6.67 -1.35 -16.91
CA GLU A 199 5.31 -0.96 -17.30
C GLU A 199 5.30 -0.35 -18.72
N ALA A 200 6.26 0.52 -19.03
CA ALA A 200 6.41 1.09 -20.37
C ALA A 200 6.70 0.03 -21.44
N ALA A 201 7.58 -0.94 -21.13
CA ALA A 201 7.88 -2.05 -22.02
C ALA A 201 6.66 -2.97 -22.24
N SER A 202 5.90 -3.27 -21.18
CA SER A 202 4.67 -4.07 -21.26
C SER A 202 3.60 -3.39 -22.14
N ASN A 203 3.41 -2.08 -21.99
CA ASN A 203 2.47 -1.31 -22.79
C ASN A 203 2.89 -1.25 -24.28
N ALA A 204 4.19 -1.20 -24.56
CA ALA A 204 4.70 -1.25 -25.93
C ALA A 204 4.45 -2.61 -26.61
N ILE A 205 4.49 -3.72 -25.86
CA ILE A 205 4.22 -5.08 -26.38
C ILE A 205 2.74 -5.23 -26.75
N ASN A 206 1.82 -4.65 -25.98
CA ASN A 206 0.38 -4.70 -26.27
C ASN A 206 -0.05 -3.88 -27.50
N LEU A 207 0.79 -2.96 -27.97
CA LEU A 207 0.54 -2.11 -29.16
C LEU A 207 1.08 -2.73 -30.45
N VAL A 208 1.76 -3.87 -30.42
CA VAL A 208 2.04 -4.64 -31.63
C VAL A 208 0.73 -5.27 -32.06
N PRO A 209 0.12 -4.89 -33.19
CA PRO A 209 -1.04 -5.60 -33.70
C PRO A 209 -0.60 -7.05 -33.86
N LYS A 210 -1.44 -8.01 -33.44
CA LYS A 210 -1.35 -9.38 -33.96
C LYS A 210 -1.66 -9.31 -35.46
N SER A 211 -0.74 -8.79 -36.27
CA SER A 211 -0.68 -9.04 -37.69
C SER A 211 -0.29 -10.51 -37.81
N VAL A 212 -1.31 -11.36 -37.72
CA VAL A 212 -1.23 -12.72 -38.23
C VAL A 212 -0.88 -12.55 -39.71
N SER A 213 0.39 -12.78 -40.04
CA SER A 213 0.88 -12.89 -41.39
C SER A 213 0.26 -14.13 -42.02
N ALA A 214 -0.99 -14.00 -42.49
CA ALA A 214 -1.65 -14.97 -43.35
C ALA A 214 -1.03 -14.93 -44.75
N TRP A 215 0.19 -15.44 -44.88
CA TRP A 215 0.79 -15.82 -46.16
C TRP A 215 1.69 -17.04 -45.97
N ARG A 216 1.18 -18.24 -46.31
CA ARG A 216 1.71 -19.05 -47.43
C ARG A 216 1.07 -20.44 -47.52
N THR A 217 0.39 -20.64 -48.66
CA THR A 217 0.57 -21.77 -49.59
C THR A 217 0.03 -23.15 -49.21
N ARG A 218 -1.16 -23.48 -49.73
CA ARG A 218 -1.34 -24.44 -50.83
C ARG A 218 -2.75 -24.36 -51.39
#